data_AF-A0A0A6PBE7-F1
#
_entry.id   AF-A0A0A6PBE7-F1
#
_cell.length_a   1.000
_cell.length_b   1.000
_cell.length_c   1.000
_cell.angle_alpha   90.00
_cell.angle_beta   90.00
_cell.angle_gamma   90.00
#
_symmetry.space_group_name_H-M   'P 1'
#
loop_
_entity.id
_entity.type
_entity.pdbx_description
1 polymer ?
#
loop_
_entity_poly.entity_id
_entity_poly.type
_entity_poly.pdbx_seq_one_letter_code
_entity_poly.pdbx_strand_id
1 'polypeptide(L)' 'MLIKMNTQKPLSLQLFIQSAEFRRVGNIAVHKAQEENRRLGIPNVFSINGVLYYELPNGDITKEDPFPALIRAKNEQRIK' A
#
# COMPACT_ATOMS: atom_id res chain seq x y z
N MET A 1 -28.21 7.82 10.97
CA MET A 1 -28.72 6.46 10.65
C MET A 1 -27.54 5.49 10.84
N LEU A 2 -27.50 4.73 11.95
CA LEU A 2 -26.48 3.69 12.15
C LEU A 2 -26.94 2.41 11.43
N ILE A 3 -26.18 1.95 10.45
CA ILE A 3 -26.37 0.61 9.87
C ILE A 3 -25.92 -0.40 10.94
N LYS A 4 -26.86 -1.06 11.61
CA LYS A 4 -26.56 -2.22 12.47
C LYS A 4 -26.16 -3.38 11.55
N MET A 5 -24.85 -3.66 11.45
CA MET A 5 -24.40 -4.94 10.89
C MET A 5 -24.91 -6.06 11.81
N ASN A 6 -25.58 -7.06 11.25
CA ASN A 6 -26.07 -8.21 12.02
C ASN A 6 -24.89 -9.10 12.44
N THR A 7 -24.46 -8.95 13.70
CA THR A 7 -23.34 -9.68 14.32
C THR A 7 -23.67 -11.12 14.71
N GLN A 8 -24.89 -11.60 14.48
CA GLN A 8 -25.41 -12.87 15.02
C GLN A 8 -25.29 -14.06 14.05
N LYS A 9 -24.79 -13.87 12.83
CA LYS A 9 -24.55 -14.98 11.90
C LYS A 9 -23.18 -15.61 12.19
N PRO A 10 -23.09 -16.91 12.52
CA PRO A 10 -21.80 -17.57 12.64
C PRO A 10 -21.08 -17.53 11.29
N LEU A 11 -19.82 -17.11 11.29
CA LEU A 11 -18.97 -17.12 10.10
C LEU A 11 -18.78 -18.58 9.67
N SER A 12 -19.16 -18.92 8.44
CA SER A 12 -18.93 -20.28 7.95
C SER A 12 -17.43 -20.52 7.74
N LEU A 13 -16.97 -21.74 8.02
CA LEU A 13 -15.58 -22.13 7.79
C LEU A 13 -15.15 -21.90 6.33
N GLN A 14 -16.07 -22.12 5.38
CA GLN A 14 -15.83 -21.89 3.96
C GLN A 14 -15.56 -20.40 3.66
N LEU A 15 -16.34 -19.48 4.24
CA LEU A 15 -16.13 -18.04 4.08
C LEU A 15 -14.78 -17.62 4.67
N PHE A 16 -14.39 -18.18 5.82
CA PHE A 16 -13.08 -17.92 6.40
C PHE A 16 -11.94 -18.38 5.46
N ILE A 17 -12.01 -19.62 4.96
CA ILE A 17 -11.01 -20.17 4.02
C ILE A 17 -10.93 -19.31 2.76
N GLN A 18 -12.08 -18.94 2.18
CA GLN A 18 -12.13 -18.10 0.98
C GLN A 18 -11.50 -16.72 1.24
N SER A 19 -11.77 -16.11 2.39
CA SER A 19 -11.16 -14.83 2.77
C SER A 19 -9.64 -14.93 2.95
N ALA A 20 -9.15 -16.04 3.49
CA ALA A 20 -7.73 -16.30 3.66
C ALA A 20 -7.01 -16.42 2.30
N GLU A 21 -7.65 -17.07 1.32
CA GLU A 21 -7.13 -17.15 -0.04
C GLU A 21 -7.07 -15.80 -0.74
N PHE A 22 -8.11 -14.97 -0.61
CA PHE A 22 -8.06 -13.60 -1.14
C PHE A 22 -6.94 -12.78 -0.49
N ARG A 23 -6.77 -12.90 0.83
CA ARG A 23 -5.67 -12.24 1.54
C ARG A 23 -4.31 -12.72 1.04
N ARG A 24 -4.14 -14.03 0.83
CA ARG A 24 -2.89 -14.62 0.33
C ARG A 24 -2.52 -14.05 -1.04
N VAL A 25 -3.47 -14.04 -1.99
CA VAL A 25 -3.23 -13.49 -3.34
C VAL A 25 -2.95 -11.99 -3.29
N GLY A 26 -3.73 -11.24 -2.49
CA GLY A 26 -3.52 -9.81 -2.29
C GLY A 26 -2.14 -9.48 -1.74
N ASN A 27 -1.68 -10.21 -0.71
CA ASN A 27 -0.35 -10.02 -0.13
C ASN A 27 0.76 -10.26 -1.16
N ILE A 28 0.66 -11.32 -1.97
CA ILE A 28 1.63 -11.61 -3.02
C ILE A 28 1.69 -10.47 -4.04
N ALA A 29 0.54 -9.94 -4.47
CA ALA A 29 0.49 -8.83 -5.42
C ALA A 29 1.10 -7.55 -4.84
N VAL A 30 0.80 -7.22 -3.59
CA VAL A 30 1.36 -6.05 -2.89
C VAL A 30 2.88 -6.16 -2.76
N HIS A 31 3.41 -7.32 -2.35
CA HIS A 31 4.86 -7.49 -2.21
C HIS A 31 5.59 -7.32 -3.55
N LYS A 32 5.06 -7.90 -4.63
CA LYS A 32 5.64 -7.72 -5.97
C LYS A 32 5.64 -6.26 -6.42
N ALA A 33 4.54 -5.54 -6.19
CA ALA A 33 4.47 -4.12 -6.50
C ALA A 33 5.49 -3.30 -5.69
N GLN A 34 5.66 -3.63 -4.41
CA GLN A 34 6.62 -2.94 -3.54
C GLN A 34 8.07 -3.20 -3.94
N GLU A 35 8.41 -4.42 -4.33
CA GLU A 35 9.73 -4.78 -4.86
C GLU A 35 10.03 -4.01 -6.15
N GLU A 36 9.06 -3.95 -7.07
CA GLU A 36 9.23 -3.21 -8.33
C GLU A 36 9.37 -1.70 -8.10
N ASN A 37 8.59 -1.14 -7.17
CA ASN A 37 8.73 0.26 -6.77
C ASN A 37 10.15 0.56 -6.26
N ARG A 38 10.70 -0.29 -5.38
CA ARG A 38 12.10 -0.15 -4.92
C ARG A 38 13.09 -0.19 -6.09
N ARG A 39 12.91 -1.14 -7.02
CA ARG A 39 13.75 -1.26 -8.23
C ARG A 39 13.71 0.00 -9.11
N LEU A 40 12.55 0.64 -9.20
CA LEU A 40 12.33 1.84 -10.01
C LEU A 40 12.65 3.15 -9.28
N GLY A 41 13.03 3.09 -7.99
CA GLY A 41 13.24 4.29 -7.18
C GLY A 41 11.94 5.04 -6.85
N ILE A 42 10.81 4.34 -6.86
CA ILE A 42 9.48 4.88 -6.52
C ILE A 42 9.21 4.56 -5.04
N PRO A 43 8.83 5.56 -4.21
CA PRO A 43 8.45 5.30 -2.82
C PRO A 43 7.21 4.40 -2.70
N ASN A 44 7.21 3.49 -1.72
CA ASN A 44 6.00 2.73 -1.35
C ASN A 44 5.14 3.55 -0.40
N VAL A 45 3.81 3.48 -0.57
CA VAL A 45 2.85 4.23 0.26
C VAL A 45 2.03 3.28 1.11
N PHE A 46 1.90 3.60 2.39
CA PHE A 46 1.11 2.87 3.38
C PHE A 46 0.15 3.81 4.07
N SER A 47 -1.05 3.33 4.43
CA SER A 47 -1.94 4.02 5.34
C SER A 47 -2.08 3.20 6.62
N ILE A 48 -1.61 3.74 7.73
CA ILE A 48 -1.68 3.10 9.05
C ILE A 48 -2.46 4.03 9.95
N ASN A 49 -3.63 3.56 10.42
CA ASN A 49 -4.55 4.35 11.24
C ASN A 49 -4.94 5.70 10.60
N GLY A 50 -5.11 5.72 9.27
CA GLY A 50 -5.47 6.94 8.53
C GLY A 50 -4.31 7.90 8.28
N VAL A 51 -3.10 7.59 8.74
CA VAL A 51 -1.89 8.38 8.49
C VAL A 51 -1.11 7.74 7.35
N LEU A 52 -0.68 8.55 6.39
CA LEU A 52 0.17 8.10 5.28
C LEU A 52 1.62 8.03 5.71
N TYR A 53 2.28 6.95 5.27
CA TYR A 53 3.71 6.71 5.44
C TYR A 53 4.28 6.34 4.08
N TYR A 54 5.49 6.83 3.81
CA TYR A 54 6.21 6.62 2.58
C TYR A 54 7.54 5.94 2.91
N GLU A 55 7.76 4.73 2.40
CA GLU A 55 9.07 4.07 2.40
C GLU A 55 9.82 4.55 1.15
N LEU A 56 10.89 5.31 1.34
CA LEU A 56 11.75 5.81 0.30
C LEU A 56 12.62 4.67 -0.27
N PRO A 57 13.18 4.81 -1.49
CA PRO A 57 14.01 3.75 -2.09
C PRO A 57 15.26 3.37 -1.30
N ASN A 58 15.75 4.27 -0.44
CA ASN A 58 16.87 4.00 0.47
C ASN A 58 16.47 3.23 1.74
N GLY A 59 15.17 2.95 1.94
CA GLY A 59 14.61 2.27 3.10
C GLY A 59 14.11 3.18 4.22
N ASP A 60 14.33 4.50 4.13
CA ASP A 60 13.84 5.45 5.13
C ASP A 60 12.31 5.58 5.07
N ILE A 61 11.68 5.78 6.22
CA ILE A 61 10.23 5.99 6.30
C ILE A 61 9.94 7.43 6.71
N THR A 62 9.09 8.11 5.94
CA THR A 62 8.64 9.48 6.21
C THR A 62 7.13 9.60 6.18
N LYS A 63 6.60 10.66 6.80
CA LYS A 63 5.19 11.08 6.68
C LYS A 63 5.01 12.23 5.69
N GLU A 64 6.11 12.83 5.25
CA GLU A 64 6.10 13.90 4.24
C GLU A 64 5.94 13.29 2.85
N ASP A 65 5.08 13.89 2.03
CA ASP A 65 4.86 13.41 0.66
C ASP A 65 6.11 13.67 -0.21
N PRO A 66 6.79 12.61 -0.70
CA PRO A 66 8.00 12.76 -1.50
C PRO A 66 7.73 13.05 -2.98
N PHE A 67 6.51 12.82 -3.49
CA PHE A 67 6.23 12.87 -4.93
C PHE A 67 6.41 14.27 -5.56
N PRO A 68 6.05 15.39 -4.91
CA PRO A 68 6.31 16.73 -5.46
C PRO A 68 7.79 16.99 -5.74
N ALA A 69 8.70 16.54 -4.85
CA ALA A 69 10.14 16.68 -5.03
C ALA A 69 10.66 15.77 -6.15
N LEU A 70 10.16 14.54 -6.22
CA LEU A 70 10.54 13.58 -7.27
C LEU A 70 10.14 14.05 -8.68
N ILE A 71 8.95 14.67 -8.83
CA ILE A 71 8.52 15.22 -10.12
C ILE A 71 9.45 16.34 -10.57
N ARG A 72 9.87 17.24 -9.66
CA ARG A 72 10.80 18.32 -9.98
C ARG A 72 12.15 17.79 -10.46
N ALA A 73 12.75 16.86 -9.69
CA ALA A 73 14.03 16.26 -10.04
C ALA A 73 14.01 15.55 -11.41
N LYS A 74 12.92 14.82 -11.71
CA LYS A 74 12.75 14.14 -13.00
C LYS A 74 12.63 15.13 -14.16
N ASN A 75 12.00 16.28 -13.96
CA ASN A 75 11.88 17.32 -14.99
C ASN A 75 13.24 17.97 -15.29
N GLU A 76 14.04 18.26 -14.26
CA GLU A 76 15.39 18.83 -14.42
C GLU A 76 16.35 17.91 -15.17
N GLN A 77 16.26 16.60 -14.94
CA GLN A 77 17.06 15.59 -15.66
C GLN A 77 16.71 15.50 -17.15
N ARG A 78 15.52 15.91 -17.57
CA ARG A 78 15.08 15.86 -18.99
C ARG A 78 15.51 17.08 -19.81
N ILE A 79 16.03 18.12 -19.15
CA ILE A 79 16.43 19.39 -19.79
C ILE A 79 17.95 19.41 -20.06
N LYS A 80 18.70 18.44 -19.53
CA LYS A 80 20.12 18.21 -19.83
C LYS A 80 20.28 17.18 -20.94
#